data_AF-A0A6G0HCT3-F1
#
_entry.id   AF-A0A6G0HCT3-F1
#
_cell.length_a   1.000
_cell.length_b   1.000
_cell.length_c   1.000
_cell.angle_alpha   90.00
_cell.angle_beta   90.00
_cell.angle_gamma   90.00
#
_symmetry.space_group_name_H-M   'P 1'
#
loop_
_entity.id
_entity.type
_entity.pdbx_description
1 polymer ?
#
loop_
_entity_poly.entity_id
_entity_poly.type
_entity_poly.pdbx_seq_one_letter_code
_entity_poly.pdbx_strand_id
1 'polypeptide(L)'
;MRNMKNMRNIKNMKNMRNIKNMKNIKNIKNMKNMKNIKNMRNIKNMKNIKNMRNMKNMRNMKNIKNMKNMRNMKNMRNIKNMKNIKNMKNIKNMKNMRNIKNMRNIKNMKNIKNIKNMRNMKNMRNIKDMRNIKNMKNMKNIKNMKNIKNIKNMRNMKNMRNIKNMKNMRNMKNMKNIKNMRNMKNMRNIKNMKNMRNIKNMRNIKNMKNMEH
;
A
#
# COMPACT_ATOMS: atom_id res chain seq x y z
N MET A 1 -8.77 -23.68 -19.17
CA MET A 1 -8.32 -23.04 -17.90
C MET A 1 -6.93 -23.58 -17.56
N ARG A 2 -5.98 -22.77 -17.07
CA ARG A 2 -4.64 -23.28 -16.74
C ARG A 2 -4.44 -23.35 -15.23
N ASN A 3 -4.23 -24.56 -14.72
CA ASN A 3 -3.83 -24.86 -13.34
C ASN A 3 -2.31 -25.09 -13.29
N MET A 4 -1.62 -24.57 -12.27
CA MET A 4 -0.16 -24.73 -12.14
C MET A 4 0.18 -25.05 -10.70
N LYS A 5 0.63 -26.26 -10.43
CA LYS A 5 0.99 -26.72 -9.09
C LYS A 5 2.46 -27.15 -9.07
N ASN A 6 3.13 -26.94 -7.94
CA ASN A 6 4.46 -27.47 -7.64
C ASN A 6 5.56 -27.11 -8.67
N MET A 7 5.46 -25.94 -9.30
CA MET A 7 6.44 -25.50 -10.30
C MET A 7 7.69 -24.88 -9.65
N ARG A 8 8.88 -25.38 -9.98
CA ARG A 8 10.13 -24.75 -9.54
C ARG A 8 10.33 -23.40 -10.24
N ASN A 9 10.13 -23.33 -11.55
CA ASN A 9 10.37 -22.13 -12.35
C ASN A 9 9.26 -21.91 -13.40
N ILE A 10 8.78 -20.66 -13.51
CA ILE A 10 7.96 -20.20 -14.63
C ILE A 10 8.62 -18.94 -15.21
N LYS A 11 8.88 -18.95 -16.51
CA LYS A 11 9.57 -17.85 -17.20
C LYS A 11 8.84 -17.47 -18.48
N ASN A 12 9.00 -16.20 -18.89
CA ASN A 12 8.73 -15.69 -20.24
C ASN A 12 7.29 -15.88 -20.77
N MET A 13 6.28 -16.06 -19.91
CA MET A 13 4.90 -16.19 -20.39
C MET A 13 4.33 -14.84 -20.83
N LYS A 14 3.63 -14.86 -21.97
CA LYS A 14 2.96 -13.70 -22.56
C LYS A 14 1.49 -14.02 -22.85
N ASN A 15 0.64 -13.00 -22.83
CA ASN A 15 -0.74 -13.00 -23.35
C ASN A 15 -1.68 -14.07 -22.74
N MET A 16 -1.42 -14.46 -21.49
CA MET A 16 -2.18 -15.52 -20.85
C MET A 16 -3.54 -15.02 -20.34
N ARG A 17 -4.57 -15.85 -20.51
CA ARG A 17 -5.93 -15.59 -20.00
C ARG A 17 -6.40 -16.75 -19.12
N ASN A 18 -7.32 -16.45 -18.19
CA ASN A 18 -8.08 -17.42 -17.42
C ASN A 18 -7.20 -18.45 -16.66
N ILE A 19 -6.25 -17.92 -15.88
CA ILE A 19 -5.36 -18.72 -15.03
C ILE A 19 -6.03 -18.94 -13.68
N LYS A 20 -6.08 -20.20 -13.25
CA LYS A 20 -6.65 -20.58 -11.96
C LYS A 20 -5.64 -21.43 -11.19
N ASN A 21 -5.80 -21.46 -9.87
CA ASN A 21 -5.13 -22.42 -8.98
C ASN A 21 -3.60 -22.53 -9.20
N MET A 22 -2.90 -21.42 -9.02
CA MET A 22 -1.44 -21.41 -8.99
C MET A 22 -0.96 -21.69 -7.57
N LYS A 23 -0.35 -22.85 -7.32
CA LYS A 23 0.09 -23.28 -5.98
C LYS A 23 1.57 -23.67 -5.98
N ASN A 24 2.27 -23.33 -4.90
CA ASN A 24 3.63 -23.80 -4.61
C ASN A 24 4.63 -23.52 -5.75
N ILE A 25 4.82 -22.25 -6.09
CA ILE A 25 5.71 -21.84 -7.18
C ILE A 25 6.95 -21.16 -6.60
N LYS A 26 8.15 -21.67 -6.90
CA LYS A 26 9.40 -21.15 -6.29
C LYS A 26 9.88 -19.88 -6.98
N ASN A 27 9.83 -19.80 -8.31
CA ASN A 27 10.27 -18.61 -9.06
C ASN A 27 9.33 -18.29 -10.24
N ILE A 28 8.97 -17.01 -10.39
CA ILE A 28 8.27 -16.47 -11.56
C ILE A 28 9.07 -15.31 -12.13
N LYS A 29 9.40 -15.34 -13.42
CA LYS A 29 10.12 -14.27 -14.12
C LYS A 29 9.44 -13.89 -15.43
N ASN A 30 9.51 -12.60 -15.77
CA ASN A 30 9.20 -12.10 -17.12
C ASN A 30 7.79 -12.41 -17.62
N MET A 31 6.77 -12.09 -16.82
CA MET A 31 5.37 -12.29 -17.21
C MET A 31 4.80 -11.01 -17.83
N LYS A 32 4.14 -11.13 -18.98
CA LYS A 32 3.49 -9.99 -19.66
C LYS A 32 2.05 -10.30 -20.02
N ASN A 33 1.17 -9.30 -19.89
CA ASN A 33 -0.20 -9.31 -20.41
C ASN A 33 -1.05 -10.47 -19.88
N MET A 34 -1.16 -10.61 -18.57
CA MET A 34 -1.91 -11.69 -17.94
C MET A 34 -3.29 -11.18 -17.49
N LYS A 35 -4.36 -11.90 -17.85
CA LYS A 35 -5.74 -11.55 -17.51
C LYS A 35 -6.42 -12.66 -16.71
N ASN A 36 -7.31 -12.26 -15.80
CA ASN A 36 -8.22 -13.15 -15.05
C ASN A 36 -7.47 -14.23 -14.27
N ILE A 37 -6.71 -13.82 -13.25
CA ILE A 37 -5.91 -14.72 -12.43
C ILE A 37 -6.62 -14.93 -11.10
N LYS A 38 -6.88 -16.19 -10.74
CA LYS A 38 -7.53 -16.56 -9.49
C LYS A 38 -6.70 -17.56 -8.71
N ASN A 39 -6.75 -17.45 -7.39
CA ASN A 39 -6.25 -18.45 -6.44
C ASN A 39 -4.73 -18.70 -6.58
N MET A 40 -3.93 -17.69 -6.25
CA MET A 40 -2.47 -17.84 -6.15
C MET A 40 -2.09 -18.08 -4.69
N ARG A 41 -1.38 -19.18 -4.41
CA ARG A 41 -0.95 -19.55 -3.06
C ARG A 41 0.51 -19.99 -3.03
N ASN A 42 1.23 -19.56 -2.01
CA ASN A 42 2.62 -19.99 -1.74
C ASN A 42 3.56 -19.76 -2.92
N ILE A 43 3.63 -18.52 -3.40
CA ILE A 43 4.56 -18.16 -4.47
C ILE A 43 5.74 -17.38 -3.89
N LYS A 44 6.94 -17.86 -4.20
CA LYS A 44 8.20 -17.22 -3.87
C LYS A 44 8.75 -16.53 -5.13
N ASN A 45 9.60 -15.52 -4.91
CA ASN A 45 10.44 -14.85 -5.90
C ASN A 45 9.74 -14.51 -7.22
N MET A 46 9.02 -13.39 -7.25
CA MET A 46 8.43 -12.84 -8.47
C MET A 46 9.26 -11.67 -8.98
N LYS A 47 9.69 -11.72 -10.24
CA LYS A 47 10.46 -10.64 -10.88
C LYS A 47 9.88 -10.27 -12.24
N ASN A 48 9.88 -8.98 -12.55
CA ASN A 48 9.60 -8.43 -13.88
C ASN A 48 8.22 -8.85 -14.43
N ILE A 49 7.15 -8.36 -13.80
CA ILE A 49 5.79 -8.67 -14.21
C ILE A 49 5.09 -7.41 -14.65
N LYS A 50 4.49 -7.45 -15.84
CA LYS A 50 3.87 -6.30 -16.49
C LYS A 50 2.43 -6.62 -16.92
N ASN A 51 1.57 -5.61 -16.81
CA ASN A 51 0.22 -5.62 -17.39
C ASN A 51 -0.66 -6.77 -16.87
N MET A 52 -0.90 -6.80 -15.55
CA MET A 52 -1.77 -7.79 -14.93
C MET A 52 -3.15 -7.21 -14.67
N ARG A 53 -4.20 -7.92 -15.06
CA ARG A 53 -5.60 -7.49 -14.85
C ARG A 53 -6.41 -8.58 -14.13
N ASN A 54 -7.31 -8.14 -13.25
CA ASN A 54 -8.31 -8.98 -12.59
C ASN A 54 -7.68 -10.13 -11.79
N MET A 55 -6.93 -9.78 -10.74
CA MET A 55 -6.32 -10.75 -9.84
C MET A 55 -7.14 -10.90 -8.55
N LYS A 56 -7.49 -12.14 -8.21
CA LYS A 56 -8.28 -12.46 -7.00
C LYS A 56 -7.59 -13.55 -6.18
N ASN A 57 -7.70 -13.43 -4.86
CA ASN A 57 -7.29 -14.45 -3.88
C ASN A 57 -5.80 -14.79 -3.97
N MET A 58 -4.94 -13.83 -3.60
CA MET A 58 -3.49 -14.04 -3.53
C MET A 58 -3.06 -14.19 -2.08
N ARG A 59 -2.41 -15.32 -1.75
CA ARG A 59 -2.02 -15.67 -0.39
C ARG A 59 -0.55 -16.11 -0.34
N ASN A 60 0.15 -15.69 0.71
CA ASN A 60 1.51 -16.14 1.03
C ASN A 60 2.50 -15.87 -0.12
N MET A 61 2.66 -14.59 -0.48
CA MET A 61 3.55 -14.17 -1.56
C MET A 61 4.82 -13.56 -0.96
N LYS A 62 5.99 -14.00 -1.42
CA LYS A 62 7.28 -13.50 -0.92
C LYS A 62 8.16 -12.97 -2.06
N ASN A 63 8.93 -11.93 -1.77
CA ASN A 63 9.99 -11.40 -2.64
C ASN A 63 9.47 -10.98 -4.03
N ILE A 64 8.65 -9.93 -4.06
CA ILE A 64 8.06 -9.40 -5.29
C ILE A 64 8.85 -8.16 -5.74
N LYS A 65 9.41 -8.19 -6.94
CA LYS A 65 10.22 -7.09 -7.50
C LYS A 65 9.73 -6.71 -8.90
N ASN A 66 9.78 -5.41 -9.19
CA ASN A 66 9.58 -4.84 -10.52
C ASN A 66 8.21 -5.20 -11.16
N MET A 67 7.13 -4.78 -10.50
CA MET A 67 5.78 -4.91 -11.06
C MET A 67 5.33 -3.59 -11.71
N LYS A 68 4.74 -3.65 -12.91
CA LYS A 68 4.16 -2.48 -13.59
C LYS A 68 2.74 -2.77 -14.07
N ASN A 69 1.88 -1.75 -13.98
CA ASN A 69 0.54 -1.73 -14.56
C ASN A 69 -0.36 -2.85 -14.03
N MET A 70 -0.70 -2.77 -12.74
CA MET A 70 -1.55 -3.75 -12.04
C MET A 70 -2.95 -3.18 -11.86
N ARG A 71 -3.98 -3.87 -12.36
CA ARG A 71 -5.37 -3.41 -12.25
C ARG A 71 -6.27 -4.47 -11.61
N ASN A 72 -7.21 -4.00 -10.79
CA ASN A 72 -8.29 -4.80 -10.19
C ASN A 72 -7.74 -5.98 -9.36
N MET A 73 -7.17 -5.66 -8.19
CA MET A 73 -6.62 -6.64 -7.26
C MET A 73 -7.54 -6.78 -6.05
N LYS A 74 -7.96 -8.01 -5.73
CA LYS A 74 -8.84 -8.29 -4.59
C LYS A 74 -8.27 -9.43 -3.73
N ASN A 75 -8.48 -9.32 -2.42
CA ASN A 75 -8.21 -10.36 -1.43
C ASN A 75 -6.73 -10.80 -1.41
N MET A 76 -5.87 -9.89 -0.95
CA MET A 76 -4.43 -10.13 -0.81
C MET A 76 -4.07 -10.34 0.66
N ARG A 77 -3.46 -11.48 0.98
CA ARG A 77 -3.08 -11.84 2.35
C ARG A 77 -1.62 -12.30 2.44
N ASN A 78 -0.93 -11.89 3.50
CA ASN A 78 0.40 -12.36 3.87
C ASN A 78 1.44 -12.13 2.74
N ILE A 79 1.63 -10.88 2.33
CA ILE A 79 2.62 -10.53 1.32
C ILE A 79 3.83 -9.87 1.98
N LYS A 80 5.03 -10.36 1.66
CA LYS A 80 6.30 -9.89 2.22
C LYS A 80 7.26 -9.44 1.12
N ASN A 81 8.03 -8.39 1.42
CA ASN A 81 9.16 -7.91 0.62
C ASN A 81 8.73 -7.49 -0.80
N MET A 82 8.05 -6.35 -0.90
CA MET A 82 7.69 -5.73 -2.19
C MET A 82 8.64 -4.59 -2.52
N LYS A 83 9.24 -4.60 -3.71
CA LYS A 83 10.14 -3.53 -4.20
C LYS A 83 9.78 -3.10 -5.61
N ASN A 84 9.82 -1.79 -5.87
CA ASN A 84 9.72 -1.19 -7.20
C ASN A 84 8.40 -1.53 -7.93
N ILE A 85 7.28 -1.01 -7.43
CA ILE A 85 5.97 -1.25 -8.03
C ILE A 85 5.41 0.06 -8.57
N LYS A 86 4.95 0.06 -9.82
CA LYS A 86 4.41 1.25 -10.48
C LYS A 86 3.00 0.98 -11.02
N ASN A 87 2.17 2.03 -10.98
CA ASN A 87 0.86 2.10 -11.63
C ASN A 87 -0.08 0.98 -11.14
N MET A 88 -0.59 1.12 -9.92
CA MET A 88 -1.62 0.23 -9.40
C MET A 88 -2.97 0.92 -9.34
N LYS A 89 -4.02 0.25 -9.81
CA LYS A 89 -5.41 0.75 -9.75
C LYS A 89 -6.35 -0.29 -9.15
N ASN A 90 -7.30 0.18 -8.35
CA ASN A 90 -8.42 -0.59 -7.80
C ASN A 90 -7.97 -1.80 -6.97
N ILE A 91 -7.58 -1.53 -5.72
CA ILE A 91 -7.06 -2.52 -4.79
C ILE A 91 -8.00 -2.64 -3.61
N LYS A 92 -8.48 -3.85 -3.32
CA LYS A 92 -9.38 -4.11 -2.20
C LYS A 92 -8.88 -5.26 -1.33
N ASN A 93 -9.12 -5.13 -0.02
CA ASN A 93 -8.94 -6.19 0.97
C ASN A 93 -7.49 -6.69 1.05
N MET A 94 -6.61 -5.86 1.62
CA MET A 94 -5.21 -6.21 1.91
C MET A 94 -5.03 -6.50 3.39
N LYS A 95 -4.43 -7.64 3.74
CA LYS A 95 -4.14 -8.02 5.12
C LYS A 95 -2.71 -8.53 5.27
N ASN A 96 -2.04 -8.11 6.34
CA ASN A 96 -0.72 -8.61 6.75
C ASN A 96 0.37 -8.39 5.69
N MET A 97 0.67 -7.12 5.41
CA MET A 97 1.74 -6.75 4.48
C MET A 97 3.00 -6.35 5.24
N ARG A 98 4.17 -6.81 4.80
CA ARG A 98 5.45 -6.44 5.42
C ARG A 98 6.49 -6.00 4.38
N ASN A 99 7.25 -4.97 4.72
CA ASN A 99 8.40 -4.48 3.97
C ASN A 99 8.04 -4.08 2.52
N ILE A 100 7.37 -2.94 2.38
CA ILE A 100 6.99 -2.35 1.09
C ILE A 100 7.92 -1.17 0.81
N LYS A 101 8.61 -1.19 -0.33
CA LYS A 101 9.56 -0.15 -0.75
C LYS A 101 9.27 0.32 -2.18
N ASN A 102 9.41 1.62 -2.42
CA ASN A 102 9.42 2.23 -3.75
C ASN A 102 8.15 1.96 -4.56
N MET A 103 7.01 2.45 -4.09
CA MET A 103 5.75 2.37 -4.86
C MET A 103 5.39 3.73 -5.45
N ARG A 104 4.93 3.76 -6.70
CA ARG A 104 4.50 4.99 -7.38
C ARG A 104 3.15 4.81 -8.06
N ASN A 105 2.36 5.88 -8.08
CA ASN A 105 1.09 5.99 -8.81
C ASN A 105 0.08 4.92 -8.38
N ILE A 106 -0.44 5.06 -7.17
CA ILE A 106 -1.47 4.15 -6.62
C ILE A 106 -2.80 4.88 -6.57
N LYS A 107 -3.84 4.30 -7.17
CA LYS A 107 -5.19 4.84 -7.16
C LYS A 107 -6.19 3.82 -6.61
N ASN A 108 -7.14 4.32 -5.81
CA ASN A 108 -8.30 3.58 -5.30
C ASN A 108 -7.92 2.35 -4.48
N MET A 109 -7.53 2.57 -3.22
CA MET A 109 -7.34 1.49 -2.27
C MET A 109 -8.44 1.48 -1.20
N LYS A 110 -8.96 0.30 -0.87
CA LYS A 110 -9.95 0.10 0.19
C LYS A 110 -9.59 -1.09 1.08
N ASN A 111 -9.92 -1.00 2.37
CA ASN A 111 -9.81 -2.08 3.35
C ASN A 111 -8.39 -2.65 3.48
N ILE A 112 -7.50 -1.86 4.10
CA ILE A 112 -6.10 -2.24 4.32
C ILE A 112 -5.87 -2.44 5.81
N LYS A 113 -5.40 -3.63 6.20
CA LYS A 113 -5.16 -3.99 7.60
C LYS A 113 -3.74 -4.53 7.80
N ASN A 114 -3.13 -4.20 8.93
CA ASN A 114 -1.88 -4.78 9.42
C ASN A 114 -0.71 -4.62 8.42
N ILE A 115 -0.23 -3.39 8.25
CA ILE A 115 0.99 -3.14 7.47
C ILE A 115 2.15 -2.82 8.42
N LYS A 116 3.30 -3.46 8.16
CA LYS A 116 4.58 -3.11 8.80
C LYS A 116 5.59 -2.65 7.75
N ASN A 117 6.25 -1.52 8.00
CA ASN A 117 7.34 -0.96 7.22
C ASN A 117 6.96 -0.60 5.79
N MET A 118 6.57 0.66 5.59
CA MET A 118 6.41 1.28 4.26
C MET A 118 7.45 2.37 4.07
N ARG A 119 8.17 2.34 2.94
CA ARG A 119 9.16 3.37 2.60
C ARG A 119 9.01 3.84 1.14
N ASN A 120 9.22 5.13 0.92
CA ASN A 120 9.34 5.75 -0.40
C ASN A 120 8.09 5.53 -1.28
N MET A 121 6.96 6.08 -0.84
CA MET A 121 5.71 6.01 -1.60
C MET A 121 5.41 7.37 -2.23
N LYS A 122 5.04 7.39 -3.51
CA LYS A 122 4.70 8.62 -4.23
C LYS A 122 3.36 8.51 -4.97
N ASN A 123 2.64 9.62 -5.03
CA ASN A 123 1.43 9.80 -5.84
C ASN A 123 0.34 8.77 -5.49
N MET A 124 -0.21 8.88 -4.28
CA MET A 124 -1.30 8.03 -3.82
C MET A 124 -2.62 8.81 -3.81
N ARG A 125 -3.67 8.24 -4.39
CA ARG A 125 -5.00 8.87 -4.45
C ARG A 125 -6.11 7.91 -4.02
N ASN A 126 -7.10 8.44 -3.30
CA ASN A 126 -8.33 7.75 -2.91
C ASN A 126 -8.05 6.49 -2.07
N ILE A 127 -7.60 6.69 -0.83
CA ILE A 127 -7.35 5.60 0.12
C ILE A 127 -8.42 5.62 1.21
N LYS A 128 -9.10 4.51 1.41
CA LYS A 128 -10.14 4.35 2.43
C LYS A 128 -9.86 3.15 3.34
N ASP A 129 -10.19 3.32 4.62
CA ASP A 129 -10.24 2.26 5.62
C ASP A 129 -8.90 1.56 5.85
N MET A 130 -7.95 2.30 6.43
CA MET A 130 -6.66 1.75 6.86
C MET A 130 -6.65 1.52 8.37
N ARG A 131 -6.18 0.34 8.80
CA ARG A 131 -6.04 0.01 10.23
C ARG A 131 -4.69 -0.65 10.52
N ASN A 132 -4.13 -0.34 11.69
CA ASN A 132 -2.95 -0.98 12.26
C ASN A 132 -1.73 -0.89 11.34
N ILE A 133 -1.20 0.32 11.18
CA ILE A 133 -0.03 0.58 10.34
C ILE A 133 1.15 0.94 11.24
N LYS A 134 2.28 0.27 11.05
CA LYS A 134 3.53 0.56 11.77
C LYS A 134 4.61 0.97 10.79
N ASN A 135 5.33 2.04 11.13
CA ASN A 135 6.52 2.53 10.45
C ASN A 135 6.27 2.94 8.99
N MET A 136 5.93 4.20 8.78
CA MET A 136 5.86 4.83 7.46
C MET A 136 6.96 5.88 7.34
N LYS A 137 7.75 5.82 6.27
CA LYS A 137 8.81 6.80 5.99
C LYS A 137 8.74 7.29 4.53
N ASN A 138 9.00 8.57 4.32
CA ASN A 138 9.20 9.20 3.02
C ASN A 138 7.99 9.01 2.09
N MET A 139 6.87 9.66 2.42
CA MET A 139 5.67 9.60 1.61
C MET A 139 5.40 10.97 0.99
N LYS A 140 5.12 11.02 -0.32
CA LYS A 140 4.88 12.27 -1.06
C LYS A 140 3.60 12.22 -1.88
N ASN A 141 2.92 13.35 -1.97
CA ASN A 141 1.75 13.57 -2.85
C ASN A 141 0.61 12.59 -2.56
N ILE A 142 -0.02 12.75 -1.40
CA ILE A 142 -1.16 11.93 -0.99
C ILE A 142 -2.44 12.76 -1.05
N LYS A 143 -3.46 12.26 -1.74
CA LYS A 143 -4.77 12.92 -1.85
C LYS A 143 -5.90 11.98 -1.44
N ASN A 144 -6.91 12.54 -0.76
CA ASN A 144 -8.17 11.89 -0.43
C ASN A 144 -7.99 10.62 0.41
N MET A 145 -7.69 10.81 1.70
CA MET A 145 -7.66 9.71 2.68
C MET A 145 -8.86 9.78 3.61
N LYS A 146 -9.53 8.65 3.85
CA LYS A 146 -10.66 8.57 4.79
C LYS A 146 -10.53 7.36 5.70
N ASN A 147 -10.93 7.51 6.96
CA ASN A 147 -11.05 6.44 7.97
C ASN A 147 -9.73 5.71 8.24
N ILE A 148 -8.83 6.39 8.93
CA ILE A 148 -7.49 5.89 9.24
C ILE A 148 -7.37 5.68 10.75
N LYS A 149 -7.04 4.47 11.18
CA LYS A 149 -6.96 4.12 12.61
C LYS A 149 -5.64 3.44 12.96
N ASN A 150 -5.13 3.73 14.15
CA ASN A 150 -4.01 3.02 14.78
C ASN A 150 -2.73 3.04 13.92
N ILE A 151 -2.15 4.22 13.72
CA ILE A 151 -0.85 4.33 13.06
C ILE A 151 0.22 4.70 14.07
N LYS A 152 1.33 3.97 14.05
CA LYS A 152 2.52 4.26 14.85
C LYS A 152 3.71 4.57 13.92
N ASN A 153 4.48 5.59 14.30
CA ASN A 153 5.73 6.01 13.67
C ASN A 153 5.55 6.43 12.20
N MET A 154 5.30 7.72 11.99
CA MET A 154 5.31 8.35 10.67
C MET A 154 6.44 9.37 10.60
N ARG A 155 7.27 9.30 9.55
CA ARG A 155 8.34 10.28 9.32
C ARG A 155 8.36 10.75 7.87
N ASN A 156 8.66 12.03 7.68
CA ASN A 156 8.91 12.65 6.37
C ASN A 156 7.72 12.49 5.40
N MET A 157 6.60 13.12 5.75
CA MET A 157 5.42 13.17 4.88
C MET A 157 5.34 14.55 4.22
N LYS A 158 5.15 14.61 2.90
CA LYS A 158 5.02 15.88 2.16
C LYS A 158 3.79 15.88 1.25
N ASN A 159 3.17 17.04 1.11
CA ASN A 159 2.10 17.32 0.16
C ASN A 159 0.90 16.39 0.37
N MET A 160 0.22 16.54 1.50
CA MET A 160 -1.00 15.78 1.79
C MET A 160 -2.23 16.67 1.69
N ARG A 161 -3.29 16.20 1.01
CA ARG A 161 -4.53 16.95 0.86
C ARG A 161 -5.76 16.08 1.12
N ASN A 162 -6.78 16.68 1.73
CA ASN A 162 -8.10 16.08 1.96
C ASN A 162 -8.01 14.79 2.79
N ILE A 163 -7.68 14.93 4.07
CA ILE A 163 -7.60 13.80 5.00
C ILE A 163 -8.73 13.91 6.02
N LYS A 164 -9.54 12.86 6.15
CA LYS A 164 -10.70 12.84 7.06
C LYS A 164 -10.67 11.61 7.98
N ASN A 165 -11.16 11.80 9.20
CA ASN A 165 -11.40 10.73 10.19
C ASN A 165 -10.14 9.94 10.54
N MET A 166 -9.19 10.59 11.23
CA MET A 166 -7.99 9.96 11.77
C MET A 166 -8.15 9.69 13.27
N LYS A 167 -7.84 8.48 13.72
CA LYS A 167 -7.88 8.11 15.14
C LYS A 167 -6.61 7.36 15.56
N ASN A 168 -6.13 7.64 16.77
CA ASN A 168 -5.04 6.91 17.44
C ASN A 168 -3.74 6.93 16.62
N MET A 169 -3.15 8.11 16.48
CA MET A 169 -1.89 8.30 15.77
C MET A 169 -0.78 8.62 16.77
N ARG A 170 0.36 7.93 16.68
CA ARG A 170 1.49 8.14 17.58
C ARG A 170 2.79 8.33 16.81
N ASN A 171 3.65 9.21 17.33
CA ASN A 171 5.01 9.45 16.86
C ASN A 171 5.05 9.92 15.40
N MET A 172 4.57 11.15 15.17
CA MET A 172 4.59 11.79 13.86
C MET A 172 5.72 12.83 13.82
N LYS A 173 6.62 12.73 12.85
CA LYS A 173 7.74 13.68 12.69
C LYS A 173 7.87 14.17 11.24
N ASN A 174 8.27 15.43 11.08
CA ASN A 174 8.65 16.03 9.80
C ASN A 174 7.53 15.94 8.76
N MET A 175 6.45 16.68 8.99
CA MET A 175 5.32 16.75 8.08
C MET A 175 5.29 18.14 7.44
N LYS A 176 5.20 18.21 6.11
CA LYS A 176 5.17 19.49 5.38
C LYS A 176 4.03 19.56 4.37
N ASN A 177 3.45 20.74 4.20
CA ASN A 177 2.44 21.05 3.18
C ASN A 177 1.20 20.15 3.31
N ILE A 178 0.47 20.28 4.41
CA ILE A 178 -0.78 19.54 4.63
C ILE A 178 -1.96 20.51 4.55
N LYS A 179 -2.93 20.17 3.70
CA LYS A 179 -4.17 20.95 3.53
C LYS A 179 -5.41 20.10 3.78
N ASN A 180 -6.45 20.72 4.33
CA ASN A 180 -7.79 20.16 4.48
C ASN A 180 -7.81 18.85 5.31
N MET A 181 -7.48 18.94 6.60
CA MET A 181 -7.66 17.84 7.54
C MET A 181 -8.90 18.05 8.40
N ARG A 182 -9.73 17.02 8.56
CA ARG A 182 -10.91 17.07 9.45
C ARG A 182 -11.01 15.82 10.32
N ASN A 183 -11.55 15.99 11.53
CA ASN A 183 -11.90 14.93 12.47
C ASN A 183 -10.67 14.08 12.87
N MET A 184 -9.76 14.67 13.64
CA MET A 184 -8.60 13.99 14.20
C MET A 184 -8.80 13.77 15.70
N LYS A 185 -8.65 12.52 16.15
CA LYS A 185 -8.77 12.16 17.58
C LYS A 185 -7.56 11.35 18.05
N ASN A 186 -7.13 11.58 19.29
CA ASN A 186 -6.09 10.81 19.98
C ASN A 186 -4.76 10.81 19.23
N MET A 187 -4.15 11.99 19.10
CA MET A 187 -2.84 12.15 18.47
C MET A 187 -1.79 12.40 19.55
N ARG A 188 -0.65 11.68 19.51
CA ARG A 188 0.43 11.85 20.49
C ARG A 188 1.81 11.94 19.83
N ASN A 189 2.69 12.74 20.42
CA ASN A 189 4.09 12.88 20.02
C ASN A 189 4.23 13.35 18.57
N ILE A 190 3.85 14.60 18.32
CA ILE A 190 3.92 15.25 17.00
C ILE A 190 5.07 16.26 17.03
N LYS A 191 6.00 16.18 16.09
CA LYS A 191 7.14 17.11 15.97
C LYS A 191 7.34 17.59 14.54
N ASN A 192 7.78 18.84 14.38
CA ASN A 192 8.22 19.43 13.11
C ASN A 192 7.12 19.39 12.04
N MET A 193 6.07 20.17 12.24
CA MET A 193 4.98 20.39 11.28
C MET A 193 5.19 21.74 10.62
N LYS A 194 5.17 21.82 9.28
CA LYS A 194 5.26 23.09 8.53
C LYS A 194 4.17 23.20 7.47
N ASN A 195 3.66 24.41 7.22
CA ASN A 195 2.71 24.73 6.15
C ASN A 195 1.39 23.94 6.30
N MET A 196 0.70 24.16 7.41
CA MET A 196 -0.53 23.45 7.80
C MET A 196 -1.75 24.35 7.58
N ARG A 197 -2.64 24.02 6.64
CA ARG A 197 -3.84 24.84 6.33
C ARG A 197 -5.14 24.06 6.42
N ASN A 198 -6.22 24.72 6.86
CA ASN A 198 -7.58 24.18 6.94
C ASN A 198 -7.66 22.88 7.77
N ILE A 199 -7.23 22.96 9.03
CA ILE A 199 -7.28 21.85 9.99
C ILE A 199 -8.45 22.09 10.95
N LYS A 200 -9.45 21.21 10.96
CA LYS A 200 -10.66 21.34 11.81
C LYS A 200 -10.92 20.08 12.63
N ASN A 201 -11.62 20.25 13.77
CA ASN A 201 -12.10 19.18 14.64
C ASN A 201 -10.98 18.26 15.16
N MET A 202 -10.04 18.84 15.91
CA MET A 202 -8.98 18.13 16.63
C MET A 202 -9.38 17.90 18.09
N ARG A 203 -9.29 16.66 18.59
CA ARG A 203 -9.53 16.32 20.00
C ARG A 203 -8.43 15.40 20.54
N ASN A 204 -8.08 15.55 21.81
CA ASN A 204 -7.09 14.74 22.53
C ASN A 204 -5.71 14.70 21.82
N ILE A 205 -5.09 15.87 21.70
CA ILE A 205 -3.77 16.05 21.09
C ILE A 205 -2.76 16.30 22.22
N LYS A 206 -1.72 15.46 22.31
CA LYS A 206 -0.68 15.59 23.36
C LYS A 206 0.72 15.62 22.75
N ASN A 207 1.62 16.35 23.39
CA ASN A 207 3.05 16.44 23.06
C ASN A 207 3.31 16.89 21.61
N MET A 208 2.84 18.08 21.27
CA MET A 208 3.06 18.71 19.97
C MET A 208 4.14 19.78 20.10
N LYS A 209 5.22 19.68 19.31
CA LYS A 209 6.36 20.62 19.32
C LYS A 209 6.74 21.05 17.90
N ASN A 210 7.27 22.26 17.75
CA ASN A 210 7.78 22.82 16.49
C ASN A 210 6.72 22.79 15.37
N MET A 211 5.61 23.49 15.57
CA MET A 211 4.64 23.77 14.52
C MET A 211 4.89 25.17 13.97
N GLU A 212 5.11 25.25 12.66
CA GLU A 212 5.19 26.48 11.90
C GLU A 212 4.03 26.51 10.90
N HIS A 213 3.35 27.65 10.80
CA HIS A 213 2.16 27.82 9.98
C HIS A 213 2.45 27.92 8.48
#